data_AF-A0A5B8TG60-F1
#
_entry.id   AF-A0A5B8TG60-F1
#
_cell.length_a   1.000
_cell.length_b   1.000
_cell.length_c   1.000
_cell.angle_alpha   90.00
_cell.angle_beta   90.00
_cell.angle_gamma   90.00
#
_symmetry.space_group_name_H-M   'P 1'
#
loop_
_entity.id
_entity.type
_entity.pdbx_description
1 polymer ?
#
loop_
_entity_poly.entity_id
_entity_poly.type
_entity_poly.pdbx_seq_one_letter_code
_entity_poly.pdbx_strand_id
1 'polypeptide(L)'
;MIRKIEVPAWFDQLAKVHRARKAFLDQDSQTLYLVRCISSSETAGDHVLTATDKIWLMRAALDGYIVVEPKYLLPLEATETTEPRGQTYAGIRKNGQWFTAHLSATQAKSSAFYVTRTQLEAAPAWVKAIEPIAADPK
;
A
#
# COMPACT_ATOMS: atom_id res chain seq x y z
N MET A 1 4.03 23.21 9.30
CA MET A 1 4.67 21.93 8.97
C MET A 1 3.87 21.27 7.87
N ILE A 2 4.43 21.13 6.66
CA ILE A 2 3.78 20.35 5.60
C ILE A 2 3.90 18.87 6.00
N ARG A 3 2.77 18.19 6.18
CA ARG A 3 2.74 16.78 6.54
C ARG A 3 3.12 15.97 5.29
N LYS A 4 4.30 15.34 5.31
CA LYS A 4 4.73 14.49 4.21
C LYS A 4 3.79 13.29 4.06
N ILE A 5 3.53 12.91 2.82
CA ILE A 5 2.64 11.79 2.50
C ILE A 5 3.42 10.48 2.58
N GLU A 6 2.84 9.48 3.23
CA GLU A 6 3.40 8.12 3.26
C GLU A 6 3.16 7.45 1.91
N VAL A 7 4.21 6.91 1.30
CA VAL A 7 4.15 6.21 0.01
C VAL A 7 4.91 4.89 0.05
N PRO A 8 4.52 3.92 -0.79
CA PRO A 8 5.22 2.65 -0.93
C PRO A 8 6.54 2.84 -1.69
N ALA A 9 7.46 1.90 -1.48
CA ALA A 9 8.79 1.94 -2.10
C ALA A 9 8.76 1.96 -3.64
N TRP A 10 7.77 1.33 -4.26
CA TRP A 10 7.63 1.32 -5.72
C TRP A 10 7.40 2.74 -6.28
N PHE A 11 6.70 3.61 -5.54
CA PHE A 11 6.47 4.98 -5.99
C PHE A 11 7.75 5.83 -5.94
N ASP A 12 8.58 5.64 -4.91
CA ASP A 12 9.89 6.30 -4.83
C ASP A 12 10.81 5.90 -6.00
N GLN A 13 10.81 4.60 -6.36
CA GLN A 13 11.53 4.13 -7.54
C GLN A 13 11.01 4.77 -8.83
N LEU A 14 9.69 4.80 -9.02
CA LEU A 14 9.06 5.46 -10.16
C LEU A 14 9.47 6.94 -10.24
N ALA A 15 9.35 7.68 -9.13
CA ALA A 15 9.69 9.10 -9.07
C ALA A 15 11.16 9.34 -9.43
N LYS A 16 12.09 8.51 -8.91
CA LYS A 16 13.51 8.57 -9.25
C LYS A 16 13.77 8.33 -10.74
N VAL A 17 13.12 7.34 -11.35
CA VAL A 17 13.24 7.06 -12.79
C VAL A 17 12.76 8.25 -13.63
N HIS A 18 11.61 8.83 -13.31
CA HIS A 18 11.08 9.98 -14.05
C HIS A 18 11.95 11.23 -13.89
N ARG A 19 12.46 11.50 -12.68
CA ARG A 19 13.40 12.60 -12.42
C ARG A 19 14.71 12.42 -13.18
N ALA A 20 15.29 11.21 -13.17
CA ALA A 20 16.51 10.91 -13.92
C ALA A 20 16.33 11.13 -15.43
N ARG A 21 15.18 10.74 -16.01
CA ARG A 21 14.86 11.00 -17.42
C ARG A 21 14.75 12.48 -17.78
N LYS A 22 14.51 13.34 -16.78
CA LYS A 22 14.37 14.80 -16.91
C LYS A 22 15.41 15.56 -16.09
N ALA A 23 16.60 14.97 -15.88
CA ALA A 23 17.66 15.57 -15.07
C ALA A 23 18.18 16.91 -15.63
N PHE A 24 17.91 17.22 -16.91
CA PHE A 24 18.23 18.49 -17.55
C PHE A 24 17.26 19.64 -17.20
N LEU A 25 16.14 19.34 -16.53
CA LEU A 25 15.18 20.32 -16.04
C LEU A 25 15.46 20.68 -14.58
N ASP A 26 14.99 21.85 -14.14
CA ASP A 26 14.96 22.21 -12.72
C ASP A 26 13.99 21.31 -11.92
N GLN A 27 14.10 21.36 -10.60
CA GLN A 27 13.36 20.48 -9.69
C GLN A 27 11.83 20.66 -9.77
N ASP A 28 11.34 21.87 -9.99
CA ASP A 28 9.91 22.15 -10.07
C ASP A 28 9.36 21.60 -11.39
N SER A 29 10.07 21.82 -12.49
CA SER A 29 9.76 21.24 -13.80
C SER A 29 9.78 19.71 -13.79
N GLN A 30 10.73 19.09 -13.09
CA GLN A 30 10.75 17.63 -12.89
C GLN A 30 9.53 17.14 -12.11
N THR A 31 9.10 17.90 -11.10
CA THR A 31 7.94 17.57 -10.27
C THR A 31 6.64 17.67 -11.07
N LEU A 32 6.45 18.74 -11.84
CA LEU A 32 5.30 18.90 -12.72
C LEU A 32 5.25 17.80 -13.80
N TYR A 33 6.40 17.38 -14.33
CA TYR A 33 6.47 16.26 -15.26
C TYR A 33 6.01 14.95 -14.61
N LEU A 34 6.45 14.66 -13.38
CA LEU A 34 6.00 13.48 -12.63
C LEU A 34 4.47 13.52 -12.38
N VAL A 35 3.93 14.66 -11.95
CA VAL A 35 2.49 14.86 -11.74
C VAL A 35 1.72 14.60 -13.04
N ARG A 36 2.21 15.14 -14.17
CA ARG A 36 1.62 14.88 -15.48
C ARG A 36 1.60 13.38 -15.79
N CYS A 37 2.72 12.68 -15.62
CA CYS A 37 2.78 11.23 -15.85
C CYS A 37 1.77 10.45 -15.00
N ILE A 38 1.64 10.78 -13.70
CA ILE A 38 0.66 10.15 -12.81
C ILE A 38 -0.77 10.42 -13.28
N SER A 39 -1.08 11.67 -13.67
CA SER A 39 -2.41 12.04 -14.12
C SER A 39 -2.82 11.29 -15.41
N SER A 40 -1.91 11.18 -16.37
CA SER A 40 -2.17 10.65 -17.71
C SER A 40 -2.09 9.14 -17.83
N SER A 41 -1.44 8.44 -16.89
CA SER A 41 -1.27 6.99 -16.97
C SER A 41 -2.41 6.26 -16.28
N GLU A 42 -2.85 5.13 -16.84
CA GLU A 42 -3.74 4.19 -16.16
C GLU A 42 -2.99 3.27 -15.19
N THR A 43 -1.67 3.16 -15.38
CA THR A 43 -0.80 2.29 -14.59
C THR A 43 0.49 2.98 -14.16
N ALA A 44 1.11 2.43 -13.10
CA ALA A 44 2.47 2.74 -12.67
C ALA A 44 3.24 1.43 -12.49
N GLY A 45 3.94 1.00 -13.55
CA GLY A 45 4.47 -0.37 -13.60
C GLY A 45 3.32 -1.38 -13.63
N ASP A 46 3.33 -2.33 -12.70
CA ASP A 46 2.29 -3.37 -12.58
C ASP A 46 1.06 -2.92 -11.76
N HIS A 47 1.04 -1.67 -11.28
CA HIS A 47 -0.04 -1.12 -10.48
C HIS A 47 -1.07 -0.41 -11.35
N VAL A 48 -2.34 -0.85 -11.29
CA VAL A 48 -3.47 -0.11 -11.86
C VAL A 48 -3.83 1.05 -10.94
N LEU A 49 -3.87 2.27 -11.49
CA LEU A 49 -4.11 3.49 -10.73
C LEU A 49 -5.59 3.86 -10.75
N THR A 50 -6.25 3.81 -9.60
CA THR A 50 -7.58 4.40 -9.45
C THR A 50 -7.50 5.93 -9.41
N ALA A 51 -8.63 6.62 -9.60
CA ALA A 51 -8.68 8.08 -9.47
C ALA A 51 -8.18 8.56 -8.08
N THR A 52 -8.51 7.81 -7.03
CA THR A 52 -8.04 8.09 -5.66
C THR A 52 -6.52 7.95 -5.55
N ASP A 53 -5.96 6.89 -6.13
CA ASP A 53 -4.50 6.67 -6.09
C ASP A 53 -3.78 7.80 -6.85
N LYS A 54 -4.29 8.22 -8.01
CA LYS A 54 -3.72 9.35 -8.75
C LYS A 54 -3.68 10.62 -7.93
N ILE A 55 -4.79 11.00 -7.28
CA ILE A 55 -4.85 12.21 -6.44
C ILE A 55 -3.84 12.14 -5.30
N TRP A 56 -3.77 10.99 -4.62
CA TRP A 56 -2.85 10.75 -3.52
C TRP A 56 -1.37 10.83 -3.97
N LEU A 57 -1.01 10.18 -5.08
CA LEU A 57 0.35 10.20 -5.63
C LEU A 57 0.76 11.57 -6.17
N MET A 58 -0.17 12.31 -6.80
CA MET A 58 0.10 13.67 -7.26
C MET A 58 0.37 14.60 -6.07
N ARG A 59 -0.40 14.49 -4.99
CA ARG A 59 -0.11 15.22 -3.75
C ARG A 59 1.24 14.82 -3.17
N ALA A 60 1.57 13.52 -3.16
CA ALA A 60 2.87 13.04 -2.69
C ALA A 60 4.03 13.67 -3.48
N ALA A 61 3.88 13.82 -4.80
CA ALA A 61 4.86 14.48 -5.64
C ALA A 61 5.00 15.99 -5.35
N LEU A 62 3.88 16.69 -5.11
CA LEU A 62 3.84 18.15 -4.88
C LEU A 62 4.24 18.55 -3.45
N ASP A 63 3.65 17.90 -2.45
CA ASP A 63 3.81 18.25 -1.03
C ASP A 63 5.01 17.54 -0.38
N GLY A 64 5.58 16.57 -1.09
CA GLY A 64 6.65 15.70 -0.62
C GLY A 64 6.15 14.46 0.13
N TYR A 65 6.99 13.43 0.14
CA TYR A 65 6.65 12.12 0.68
C TYR A 65 7.74 11.51 1.55
N ILE A 66 7.37 10.47 2.29
CA ILE A 66 8.26 9.54 2.98
C ILE A 66 7.94 8.12 2.54
N VAL A 67 8.99 7.33 2.32
CA VAL A 67 8.84 5.91 2.00
C VAL A 67 8.56 5.15 3.29
N VAL A 68 7.49 4.37 3.29
CA VAL A 68 7.16 3.49 4.42
C VAL A 68 7.27 2.03 4.02
N GLU A 69 7.51 1.19 5.02
CA GLU A 69 7.55 -0.25 4.81
C GLU A 69 6.20 -0.76 4.28
N PRO A 70 6.24 -1.74 3.35
CA PRO A 70 5.01 -2.37 2.88
C PRO A 70 4.28 -3.02 4.04
N LYS A 71 2.98 -2.75 4.09
CA LYS A 71 2.04 -3.44 4.98
C LYS A 71 1.38 -4.55 4.18
N TYR A 72 1.15 -5.68 4.83
CA TYR A 72 0.55 -6.85 4.20
C TYR A 72 -0.76 -7.18 4.88
N LEU A 73 -1.68 -7.71 4.08
CA LEU A 73 -2.90 -8.33 4.52
C LEU A 73 -2.80 -9.83 4.25
N LEU A 74 -3.37 -10.62 5.15
CA LEU A 74 -3.27 -12.08 5.09
C LEU A 74 -4.68 -12.67 4.94
N PRO A 75 -5.25 -12.69 3.72
CA PRO A 75 -6.53 -13.33 3.48
C PRO A 75 -6.40 -14.84 3.62
N LEU A 76 -7.27 -15.46 4.39
CA LEU A 76 -7.43 -16.92 4.36
C LEU A 76 -8.38 -17.27 3.23
N GLU A 77 -8.21 -18.42 2.58
CA GLU A 77 -9.23 -18.95 1.66
C GLU A 77 -10.59 -19.00 2.35
N ALA A 78 -11.66 -18.76 1.58
CA ALA A 78 -13.01 -18.72 2.10
C ALA A 78 -13.38 -20.10 2.68
N THR A 79 -13.29 -20.25 4.01
CA THR A 79 -14.14 -21.21 4.72
C THR A 79 -15.58 -20.81 4.41
N GLU A 80 -16.36 -21.74 3.84
CA GLU A 80 -17.78 -21.54 3.52
C GLU A 80 -18.51 -20.88 4.69
N THR A 81 -18.68 -19.57 4.63
CA THR A 81 -19.41 -18.79 5.62
C THR A 81 -20.76 -18.42 5.06
N THR A 82 -21.80 -18.57 5.86
CA THR A 82 -23.19 -18.19 5.55
C THR A 82 -23.39 -16.69 5.35
N GLU A 83 -22.36 -15.87 5.57
CA GLU A 83 -22.37 -14.43 5.32
C GLU A 83 -21.87 -14.10 3.91
N PRO A 84 -22.74 -13.59 3.01
CA PRO A 84 -22.42 -13.46 1.59
C PRO A 84 -21.48 -12.30 1.22
N ARG A 85 -20.94 -11.52 2.18
CA ARG A 85 -20.19 -10.27 1.89
C ARG A 85 -19.05 -9.97 2.87
N GLY A 86 -18.15 -10.93 3.09
CA GLY A 86 -16.92 -10.70 3.84
C GLY A 86 -15.79 -11.67 3.48
N GLN A 87 -14.59 -11.39 4.01
CA GLN A 87 -13.39 -12.21 3.83
C GLN A 87 -12.71 -12.38 5.19
N THR A 88 -12.22 -13.59 5.48
CA THR A 88 -11.45 -13.86 6.69
C THR A 88 -10.00 -13.44 6.52
N TYR A 89 -9.47 -12.66 7.46
CA TYR A 89 -8.09 -12.22 7.48
C TYR A 89 -7.39 -12.66 8.76
N ALA A 90 -6.10 -13.00 8.66
CA ALA A 90 -5.21 -13.07 9.82
C ALA A 90 -4.72 -11.66 10.19
N GLY A 91 -4.66 -11.40 11.50
CA GLY A 91 -4.15 -10.18 12.07
C GLY A 91 -3.36 -10.45 13.35
N ILE A 92 -2.77 -9.40 13.91
CA ILE A 92 -1.99 -9.44 15.13
C ILE A 92 -2.58 -8.47 16.17
N ARG A 93 -2.87 -8.98 17.36
CA ARG A 93 -3.34 -8.16 18.48
C ARG A 93 -2.20 -7.30 19.02
N LYS A 94 -2.54 -6.27 19.80
CA LYS A 94 -1.55 -5.41 20.48
C LYS A 94 -0.58 -6.18 21.39
N ASN A 95 -0.99 -7.32 21.92
CA ASN A 95 -0.16 -8.21 22.74
C ASN A 95 0.71 -9.17 21.91
N GLY A 96 0.75 -9.03 20.58
CA GLY A 96 1.52 -9.90 19.66
C GLY A 96 0.86 -11.23 19.34
N GLN A 97 -0.35 -11.51 19.86
CA GLN A 97 -1.05 -12.75 19.58
C GLN A 97 -1.72 -12.70 18.20
N TRP A 98 -1.45 -13.71 17.38
CA TRP A 98 -2.08 -13.89 16.08
C TRP A 98 -3.52 -14.39 16.24
N PHE A 99 -4.41 -13.88 15.39
CA PHE A 99 -5.82 -14.25 15.37
C PHE A 99 -6.38 -14.13 13.95
N THR A 100 -7.54 -14.75 13.73
CA THR A 100 -8.31 -14.60 12.49
C THR A 100 -9.62 -13.88 12.80
N ALA A 101 -10.12 -13.09 11.86
CA ALA A 101 -11.43 -12.48 11.94
C ALA A 101 -12.07 -12.37 10.55
N HIS A 102 -13.38 -12.59 10.49
CA HIS A 102 -14.17 -12.31 9.29
C HIS A 102 -14.47 -10.82 9.24
N LEU A 103 -14.07 -10.15 8.16
CA LEU A 103 -14.32 -8.74 7.94
C LEU A 103 -15.31 -8.57 6.79
N SER A 104 -16.40 -7.85 7.05
CA SER A 104 -17.31 -7.45 5.98
C SER A 104 -16.67 -6.41 5.06
N ALA A 105 -17.19 -6.26 3.84
CA ALA A 105 -16.70 -5.24 2.89
C ALA A 105 -16.71 -3.80 3.44
N THR A 106 -17.55 -3.51 4.45
CA THR A 106 -17.69 -2.20 5.10
C THR A 106 -16.87 -2.07 6.39
N GLN A 107 -16.39 -3.17 6.98
CA GLN A 107 -15.44 -3.14 8.08
C GLN A 107 -14.04 -2.88 7.51
N ALA A 108 -13.80 -1.60 7.21
CA ALA A 108 -12.51 -1.07 6.81
C ALA A 108 -11.41 -1.67 7.71
N LYS A 109 -10.47 -2.35 7.06
CA LYS A 109 -9.42 -3.19 7.68
C LYS A 109 -8.71 -2.40 8.76
N SER A 110 -8.92 -2.77 10.02
CA SER A 110 -8.29 -2.06 11.15
C SER A 110 -6.76 -2.23 11.09
N SER A 111 -6.02 -1.35 11.77
CA SER A 111 -4.55 -1.42 11.84
C SER A 111 -4.02 -2.77 12.33
N ALA A 112 -4.83 -3.56 13.05
CA ALA A 112 -4.47 -4.90 13.53
C ALA A 112 -4.32 -5.96 12.42
N PHE A 113 -4.85 -5.71 11.22
CA PHE A 113 -4.74 -6.64 10.08
C PHE A 113 -3.58 -6.31 9.15
N TYR A 114 -3.00 -5.11 9.28
CA TYR A 114 -1.82 -4.73 8.54
C TYR A 114 -0.58 -5.20 9.27
N VAL A 115 0.14 -6.14 8.66
CA VAL A 115 1.35 -6.72 9.22
C VAL A 115 2.58 -6.29 8.44
N THR A 116 3.71 -6.10 9.12
CA THR A 116 4.99 -5.82 8.46
C THR A 116 5.71 -7.10 8.08
N ARG A 117 6.72 -7.01 7.21
CA ARG A 117 7.54 -8.16 6.82
C ARG A 117 8.23 -8.81 8.02
N THR A 118 8.76 -8.01 8.95
CA THR A 118 9.38 -8.48 10.19
C THR A 118 8.41 -9.30 11.05
N GLN A 119 7.14 -8.89 11.11
CA GLN A 119 6.10 -9.63 11.83
C GLN A 119 5.79 -10.98 11.15
N LEU A 120 5.76 -11.02 9.82
CA LEU A 120 5.59 -12.27 9.06
C LEU A 120 6.75 -13.25 9.26
N GLU A 121 7.99 -12.75 9.31
CA GLU A 121 9.17 -13.57 9.56
C GLU A 121 9.15 -14.21 10.95
N ALA A 122 8.61 -13.52 11.96
CA ALA A 122 8.41 -14.02 13.32
C ALA A 122 7.06 -14.77 13.52
N ALA A 123 6.25 -14.91 12.47
CA ALA A 123 4.91 -15.48 12.58
C ALA A 123 4.91 -17.02 12.79
N PRO A 124 3.86 -17.59 13.40
CA PRO A 124 3.70 -19.04 13.51
C PRO A 124 3.51 -19.69 12.14
N ALA A 125 3.76 -21.00 12.05
CA ALA A 125 3.77 -21.75 10.79
C ALA A 125 2.46 -21.59 9.97
N TRP A 126 1.30 -21.56 10.64
CA TRP A 126 0.02 -21.41 9.97
C TRP A 126 -0.16 -20.03 9.30
N VAL A 127 0.46 -18.97 9.83
CA VAL A 127 0.43 -17.63 9.22
C VAL A 127 1.36 -17.57 8.01
N LYS A 128 2.54 -18.18 8.13
CA LYS A 128 3.53 -18.25 7.04
C LYS A 128 3.03 -19.02 5.82
N ALA A 129 2.04 -19.88 6.01
CA ALA A 129 1.38 -20.62 4.93
C ALA A 129 0.36 -19.77 4.15
N ILE A 130 -0.02 -18.59 4.64
CA ILE A 130 -0.97 -17.69 3.98
C ILE A 130 -0.21 -16.79 3.00
N GLU A 131 -0.72 -16.66 1.77
CA GLU A 131 -0.15 -15.75 0.79
C GLU A 131 -0.42 -14.28 1.17
N PRO A 132 0.62 -13.47 1.42
CA PRO A 132 0.44 -12.08 1.83
C PRO A 132 0.11 -11.19 0.62
N ILE A 133 -0.97 -10.42 0.74
CA ILE A 133 -1.33 -9.37 -0.23
C ILE A 133 -0.75 -8.05 0.25
N ALA A 134 0.13 -7.44 -0.56
CA ALA A 134 0.63 -6.11 -0.29
C ALA A 134 -0.52 -5.10 -0.28
N ALA A 135 -0.56 -4.28 0.76
CA ALA A 135 -1.45 -3.15 0.86
C ALA A 135 -0.63 -1.87 0.77
N ASP A 136 -0.96 -1.05 -0.21
CA ASP A 136 -0.40 0.29 -0.29
C ASP A 136 -0.87 1.12 0.93
N PRO A 137 0.01 1.96 1.49
CA PRO A 137 -0.38 2.89 2.54
C PRO A 137 -1.47 3.82 1.99
N LYS A 138 -2.66 3.81 2.61
CA LYS A 138 -3.79 4.71 2.31
C LYS A 138 -4.14 5.53 3.52
#